data_AF-A0A522WBB8-F1
#
_entry.id   AF-A0A522WBB8-F1
#
_cell.length_a   1.000
_cell.length_b   1.000
_cell.length_c   1.000
_cell.angle_alpha   90.00
_cell.angle_beta   90.00
_cell.angle_gamma   90.00
#
_symmetry.space_group_name_H-M   'P 1'
#
loop_
_entity.id
_entity.type
_entity.pdbx_description
1 polymer ?
#
loop_
_entity_poly.entity_id
_entity_poly.type
_entity_poly.pdbx_seq_one_letter_code
_entity_poly.pdbx_strand_id
1 'polypeptide(L)'
;MSRVPLSGWKLGWHSLTFVLVVVLLMAPAFWNGFPLVYYDSEDYVEMAFTFQPIIWRIMTYGVMCTVARLFGTLWAMPLLHAILVTWVLHEAVMGFIGRWRHVVFLGVGLTLALFTGLPWVSSQLLADVFAGTAVLGIAALAFGEGLQPWRRLALALITAVSICVHMSHVAVAAGLLIVLAIMWGLSRFLRRMPRPRMVLAAVSIVGGILLVPTTHYFAMGRFVFSESGQVLQLALFVQNGIAKKYLDEVCPTGAELEMCNHKEELPRTADEFLWGDSPFDEMGGWTAMHDEAGVIVSGALKHFPLEALGAATDNFVEQINSIDSGED
;
A
#
# COMPACT_ATOMS: atom_id res chain seq x y z
N MET A 1 23.76 2.73 -26.99
CA MET A 1 25.06 2.54 -26.30
C MET A 1 25.03 1.19 -25.60
N SER A 2 25.79 0.21 -26.10
CA SER A 2 25.98 -1.06 -25.40
C SER A 2 26.59 -0.75 -24.04
N ARG A 3 25.88 -1.13 -22.97
CA ARG A 3 26.41 -1.02 -21.61
C ARG A 3 27.52 -2.05 -21.50
N VAL A 4 28.78 -1.59 -21.55
CA VAL A 4 29.96 -2.44 -21.35
C VAL A 4 29.76 -3.24 -20.05
N PRO A 5 29.94 -4.57 -20.06
CA PRO A 5 29.79 -5.37 -18.86
C PRO A 5 30.72 -4.85 -17.76
N LEU A 6 30.18 -4.71 -16.56
CA LEU A 6 30.95 -4.30 -15.38
C LEU A 6 31.94 -5.43 -15.06
N SER A 7 33.24 -5.18 -15.24
CA SER A 7 34.30 -6.13 -14.88
C SER A 7 35.26 -5.52 -13.86
N GLY A 8 35.88 -6.39 -13.06
CA GLY A 8 36.89 -6.01 -12.06
C GLY A 8 36.36 -5.06 -11.00
N TRP A 9 37.14 -4.01 -10.72
CA TRP A 9 36.91 -3.04 -9.65
C TRP A 9 35.52 -2.38 -9.66
N LYS A 10 34.97 -2.12 -10.85
CA LYS A 10 33.65 -1.45 -10.97
C LYS A 10 32.51 -2.34 -10.51
N LEU A 11 32.58 -3.64 -10.78
CA LEU A 11 31.59 -4.59 -10.30
C LEU A 11 31.65 -4.69 -8.77
N GLY A 12 32.86 -4.82 -8.22
CA GLY A 12 33.07 -4.86 -6.77
C GLY A 12 32.54 -3.61 -6.06
N TRP A 13 32.82 -2.42 -6.59
CA TRP A 13 32.28 -1.17 -6.05
C TRP A 13 30.74 -1.14 -6.07
N HIS A 14 30.11 -1.59 -7.16
CA HIS A 14 28.64 -1.58 -7.26
C HIS A 14 27.98 -2.57 -6.30
N SER A 15 28.53 -3.77 -6.20
CA SER A 15 28.06 -4.77 -5.24
C SER A 15 28.21 -4.23 -3.81
N LEU A 16 29.34 -3.58 -3.50
CA LEU A 16 29.57 -3.00 -2.19
C LEU A 16 28.59 -1.87 -1.86
N THR A 17 28.33 -0.95 -2.79
CA THR A 17 27.37 0.14 -2.54
C THR A 17 25.96 -0.40 -2.36
N PHE A 18 25.57 -1.44 -3.11
CA PHE A 18 24.27 -2.08 -2.95
C PHE A 18 24.14 -2.72 -1.57
N VAL A 19 25.12 -3.52 -1.17
CA VAL A 19 25.16 -4.19 0.14
C VAL A 19 25.17 -3.15 1.26
N LEU A 20 25.92 -2.07 1.12
CA LEU A 20 25.95 -0.99 2.10
C LEU A 20 24.56 -0.39 2.32
N VAL A 21 23.82 -0.06 1.25
CA VAL A 21 22.46 0.48 1.38
C VAL A 21 21.53 -0.53 2.05
N VAL A 22 21.59 -1.82 1.67
CA VAL A 22 20.81 -2.87 2.33
C VAL A 22 21.09 -2.94 3.83
N VAL A 23 22.37 -2.96 4.22
CA VAL A 23 22.78 -3.01 5.64
C VAL A 23 22.31 -1.78 6.40
N LEU A 24 22.39 -0.60 5.78
CA LEU A 24 21.93 0.66 6.38
C LEU A 24 20.41 0.68 6.57
N LEU A 25 19.63 0.15 5.63
CA LEU A 25 18.18 0.01 5.79
C LEU A 25 17.80 -0.95 6.92
N MET A 26 18.60 -2.00 7.15
CA MET A 26 18.40 -2.92 8.26
C MET A 26 19.00 -2.44 9.60
N ALA A 27 19.59 -1.24 9.66
CA ALA A 27 20.30 -0.77 10.85
C ALA A 27 19.42 -0.76 12.12
N PRO A 28 18.14 -0.35 12.08
CA PRO A 28 17.27 -0.42 13.27
C PRO A 28 17.04 -1.85 13.77
N ALA A 29 16.83 -2.82 12.89
CA ALA A 29 16.71 -4.23 13.30
C ALA A 29 18.01 -4.75 13.95
N PHE A 30 19.18 -4.40 13.39
CA PHE A 30 20.46 -4.76 13.99
C PHE A 30 20.69 -4.10 15.35
N TRP A 31 20.33 -2.84 15.49
CA TRP A 31 20.40 -2.12 16.76
C TRP A 31 19.46 -2.70 17.81
N ASN A 32 18.24 -3.06 17.41
CA ASN A 32 17.25 -3.69 18.27
C ASN A 32 17.61 -5.14 18.66
N GLY A 33 18.49 -5.79 17.89
CA GLY A 33 18.84 -7.21 18.07
C GLY A 33 17.77 -8.19 17.57
N PHE A 34 16.70 -7.68 16.96
CA PHE A 34 15.58 -8.42 16.38
C PHE A 34 14.85 -7.55 15.35
N PRO A 35 14.20 -8.11 14.31
CA PRO A 35 13.28 -7.37 13.45
C PRO A 35 12.25 -6.60 14.28
N LEU A 36 11.87 -5.41 13.82
CA LEU A 36 10.86 -4.61 14.52
C LEU A 36 9.47 -5.23 14.27
N VAL A 37 8.66 -5.29 15.32
CA VAL A 37 7.32 -5.87 15.30
C VAL A 37 6.35 -4.78 15.76
N TYR A 38 5.27 -4.59 15.01
CA TYR A 38 4.18 -3.69 15.35
C TYR A 38 2.91 -4.50 15.65
N TYR A 39 1.85 -3.84 16.11
CA TYR A 39 0.58 -4.51 16.43
C TYR A 39 0.09 -5.39 15.27
N ASP A 40 0.12 -4.83 14.05
CA ASP A 40 -0.30 -5.51 12.83
C ASP A 40 0.63 -6.65 12.39
N SER A 41 1.89 -6.68 12.87
CA SER A 41 2.86 -7.70 12.46
C SER A 41 2.48 -9.09 12.95
N GLU A 42 1.80 -9.21 14.09
CA GLU A 42 1.31 -10.49 14.62
C GLU A 42 0.39 -11.17 13.61
N ASP A 43 -0.63 -10.46 13.14
CA ASP A 43 -1.62 -10.94 12.17
C ASP A 43 -0.94 -11.48 10.91
N TYR A 44 0.05 -10.77 10.37
CA TYR A 44 0.76 -11.19 9.17
C TYR A 44 1.63 -12.43 9.37
N VAL A 45 2.25 -12.56 10.55
CA VAL A 45 3.00 -13.75 10.92
C VAL A 45 2.06 -14.94 11.08
N GLU A 46 0.92 -14.77 11.78
CA GLU A 46 -0.09 -15.83 11.94
C GLU A 46 -0.59 -16.33 10.58
N MET A 47 -0.99 -15.42 9.69
CA MET A 47 -1.48 -15.77 8.35
C MET A 47 -0.48 -16.58 7.52
N ALA A 48 0.84 -16.40 7.74
CA ALA A 48 1.87 -17.19 7.06
C ALA A 48 1.91 -18.67 7.50
N PHE A 49 1.33 -19.00 8.65
CA PHE A 49 1.21 -20.36 9.17
C PHE A 49 -0.17 -20.95 8.94
N THR A 50 -1.22 -20.19 9.25
CA THR A 50 -2.60 -20.66 9.24
C THR A 50 -3.21 -20.62 7.84
N PHE A 51 -2.74 -19.70 6.99
CA PHE A 51 -3.41 -19.31 5.74
C PHE A 51 -4.90 -18.97 5.94
N GLN A 52 -5.27 -18.56 7.15
CA GLN A 52 -6.61 -18.12 7.51
C GLN A 52 -6.66 -16.59 7.47
N PRO A 53 -7.66 -15.98 6.81
CA PRO A 53 -7.75 -14.53 6.79
C PRO A 53 -8.12 -13.98 8.16
N ILE A 54 -7.47 -12.87 8.49
CA ILE A 54 -7.93 -11.96 9.51
C ILE A 54 -8.73 -10.89 8.76
N ILE A 55 -10.01 -10.70 9.14
CA ILE A 55 -11.01 -10.00 8.32
C ILE A 55 -10.62 -8.56 7.96
N TRP A 56 -9.86 -7.88 8.81
CA TRP A 56 -9.33 -6.53 8.58
C TRP A 56 -7.97 -6.48 7.88
N ARG A 57 -7.43 -7.61 7.41
CA ARG A 57 -6.13 -7.70 6.75
C ARG A 57 -6.22 -8.18 5.31
N ILE A 58 -5.22 -7.79 4.53
CA ILE A 58 -5.01 -8.29 3.17
C ILE A 58 -4.11 -9.54 3.22
N MET A 59 -4.54 -10.62 2.56
CA MET A 59 -3.83 -11.90 2.64
C MET A 59 -2.51 -11.88 1.87
N THR A 60 -2.35 -11.00 0.88
CA THR A 60 -1.15 -10.93 0.02
C THR A 60 0.14 -10.70 0.79
N TYR A 61 0.16 -9.79 1.78
CA TYR A 61 1.33 -9.59 2.62
C TYR A 61 1.55 -10.75 3.60
N GLY A 62 0.47 -11.31 4.17
CA GLY A 62 0.56 -12.53 4.99
C GLY A 62 1.17 -13.72 4.22
N VAL A 63 0.81 -13.89 2.95
CA VAL A 63 1.43 -14.88 2.05
C VAL A 63 2.91 -14.55 1.80
N MET A 64 3.28 -13.28 1.67
CA MET A 64 4.68 -12.89 1.55
C MET A 64 5.48 -13.22 2.82
N CYS A 65 4.88 -13.12 4.01
CA CYS A 65 5.48 -13.52 5.28
C CYS A 65 5.82 -15.03 5.37
N THR A 66 5.33 -15.87 4.44
CA THR A 66 5.79 -17.27 4.33
C THR A 66 7.28 -17.40 4.00
N VAL A 67 7.92 -16.34 3.50
CA VAL A 67 9.38 -16.28 3.35
C VAL A 67 10.08 -16.43 4.70
N ALA A 68 9.59 -15.78 5.75
CA ALA A 68 10.12 -15.94 7.11
C ALA A 68 10.03 -17.39 7.58
N ARG A 69 8.89 -18.03 7.31
CA ARG A 69 8.65 -19.44 7.61
C ARG A 69 9.61 -20.36 6.86
N LEU A 70 9.86 -20.12 5.58
CA LEU A 70 10.78 -20.92 4.76
C LEU A 70 12.21 -20.92 5.31
N PHE A 71 12.67 -19.77 5.81
CA PHE A 71 14.00 -19.62 6.39
C PHE A 71 14.06 -19.91 7.90
N GLY A 72 12.91 -20.17 8.55
CA GLY A 72 12.84 -20.38 9.99
C GLY A 72 13.22 -19.16 10.83
N THR A 73 13.11 -17.95 10.28
CA THR A 73 13.52 -16.72 10.96
C THR A 73 12.80 -15.48 10.42
N LEU A 74 12.39 -14.58 11.31
CA LEU A 74 11.78 -13.30 10.92
C LEU A 74 12.77 -12.37 10.23
N TRP A 75 14.08 -12.54 10.43
CA TRP A 75 15.14 -11.74 9.78
C TRP A 75 15.08 -11.79 8.25
N ALA A 76 14.47 -12.82 7.68
CA ALA A 76 14.29 -12.93 6.24
C ALA A 76 13.39 -11.81 5.66
N MET A 77 12.43 -11.29 6.43
CA MET A 77 11.52 -10.24 5.98
C MET A 77 12.20 -8.87 5.83
N PRO A 78 12.83 -8.28 6.86
CA PRO A 78 13.52 -7.00 6.69
C PRO A 78 14.70 -7.10 5.70
N LEU A 79 15.34 -8.26 5.58
CA LEU A 79 16.33 -8.49 4.53
C LEU A 79 15.69 -8.43 3.12
N LEU A 80 14.55 -9.11 2.93
CA LEU A 80 13.79 -9.06 1.68
C LEU A 80 13.34 -7.62 1.37
N HIS A 81 12.76 -6.91 2.35
CA HIS A 81 12.36 -5.52 2.23
C HIS A 81 13.54 -4.64 1.79
N ALA A 82 14.64 -4.68 2.52
CA ALA A 82 15.83 -3.88 2.24
C ALA A 82 16.40 -4.18 0.85
N ILE A 83 16.46 -5.44 0.42
CA ILE A 83 16.91 -5.81 -0.93
C ILE A 83 15.97 -5.26 -2.00
N LEU A 84 14.66 -5.43 -1.87
CA LEU A 84 13.69 -5.00 -2.87
C LEU A 84 13.62 -3.48 -2.99
N VAL A 85 13.58 -2.76 -1.87
CA VAL A 85 13.63 -1.29 -1.85
C VAL A 85 14.92 -0.79 -2.50
N THR A 86 16.07 -1.33 -2.08
CA THR A 86 17.38 -0.95 -2.63
C THR A 86 17.44 -1.21 -4.13
N TRP A 87 16.87 -2.32 -4.59
CA TRP A 87 16.83 -2.68 -5.99
C TRP A 87 15.93 -1.73 -6.80
N VAL A 88 14.73 -1.41 -6.35
CA VAL A 88 13.85 -0.44 -7.02
C VAL A 88 14.47 0.95 -7.04
N LEU A 89 15.10 1.38 -5.94
CA LEU A 89 15.85 2.62 -5.88
C LEU A 89 17.00 2.64 -6.90
N HIS A 90 17.75 1.55 -6.99
CA HIS A 90 18.81 1.39 -7.97
C HIS A 90 18.27 1.46 -9.40
N GLU A 91 17.19 0.75 -9.73
CA GLU A 91 16.59 0.80 -11.07
C GLU A 91 16.06 2.20 -11.42
N ALA A 92 15.45 2.89 -10.47
CA ALA A 92 15.00 4.27 -10.66
C ALA A 92 16.17 5.20 -10.97
N VAL A 93 17.26 5.15 -10.19
CA VAL A 93 18.47 5.94 -10.46
C VAL A 93 19.07 5.59 -11.82
N MET A 94 19.14 4.30 -12.17
CA MET A 94 19.65 3.86 -13.47
C MET A 94 18.76 4.27 -14.65
N GLY A 95 17.47 4.46 -14.40
CA GLY A 95 16.46 4.92 -15.35
C GLY A 95 16.45 6.43 -15.55
N PHE A 96 16.58 7.21 -14.47
CA PHE A 96 16.46 8.67 -14.53
C PHE A 96 17.79 9.39 -14.70
N ILE A 97 18.88 8.82 -14.20
CA ILE A 97 20.17 9.50 -14.14
C ILE A 97 21.09 9.01 -15.27
N GLY A 98 21.55 9.96 -16.09
CA GLY A 98 22.46 9.67 -17.20
C GLY A 98 23.93 9.52 -16.79
N ARG A 99 24.46 10.47 -16.01
CA ARG A 99 25.87 10.56 -15.58
C ARG A 99 25.99 10.42 -14.07
N TRP A 100 27.08 9.84 -13.57
CA TRP A 100 27.32 9.63 -12.12
C TRP A 100 26.30 8.77 -11.38
N ARG A 101 25.54 7.95 -12.11
CA ARG A 101 24.42 7.13 -11.59
C ARG A 101 24.75 6.39 -10.29
N HIS A 102 25.96 5.82 -10.18
CA HIS A 102 26.37 5.05 -9.01
C HIS A 102 26.69 5.93 -7.79
N VAL A 103 27.26 7.12 -8.02
CA VAL A 103 27.50 8.10 -6.95
C VAL A 103 26.18 8.68 -6.49
N VAL A 104 25.25 8.96 -7.42
CA VAL A 104 23.90 9.42 -7.09
C VAL A 104 23.13 8.34 -6.33
N PHE A 105 23.24 7.07 -6.74
CA PHE A 105 22.62 5.95 -6.01
C PHE A 105 23.13 5.86 -4.57
N LEU A 106 24.44 5.90 -4.37
CA LEU A 106 25.03 5.90 -3.03
C LEU A 106 24.59 7.13 -2.22
N GLY A 107 24.63 8.31 -2.83
CA GLY A 107 24.20 9.55 -2.18
C GLY A 107 22.75 9.51 -1.73
N VAL A 108 21.84 9.11 -2.63
CA VAL A 108 20.41 8.97 -2.30
C VAL A 108 20.19 7.89 -1.25
N GLY A 109 20.85 6.73 -1.37
CA GLY A 109 20.75 5.66 -0.37
C GLY A 109 21.21 6.10 1.01
N LEU A 110 22.33 6.82 1.11
CA LEU A 110 22.82 7.41 2.37
C LEU A 110 21.86 8.46 2.90
N THR A 111 21.34 9.34 2.03
CA THR A 111 20.40 10.39 2.46
C THR A 111 19.13 9.77 3.03
N LEU A 112 18.54 8.79 2.33
CA LEU A 112 17.35 8.10 2.81
C LEU A 112 17.64 7.30 4.10
N ALA A 113 18.81 6.68 4.21
CA ALA A 113 19.14 5.92 5.41
C ALA A 113 19.42 6.80 6.64
N LEU A 114 19.95 8.02 6.46
CA LEU A 114 20.38 8.87 7.57
C LEU A 114 19.37 9.95 7.96
N PHE A 115 18.49 10.37 7.03
CA PHE A 115 17.64 11.54 7.22
C PHE A 115 16.14 11.24 7.02
N THR A 116 15.72 9.98 6.93
CA THR A 116 14.29 9.62 6.86
C THR A 116 13.96 8.40 7.73
N GLY A 117 12.66 8.12 7.89
CA GLY A 117 12.16 6.93 8.59
C GLY A 117 12.34 5.61 7.82
N LEU A 118 12.89 5.62 6.60
CA LEU A 118 12.93 4.44 5.74
C LEU A 118 13.62 3.21 6.39
N PRO A 119 14.75 3.33 7.10
CA PRO A 119 15.34 2.19 7.79
C PRO A 119 14.42 1.58 8.84
N TRP A 120 13.67 2.42 9.57
CA TRP A 120 12.73 1.97 10.62
C TRP A 120 11.61 1.16 10.00
N VAL A 121 10.93 1.70 9.00
CA VAL A 121 9.84 1.01 8.30
C VAL A 121 10.34 -0.24 7.58
N SER A 122 11.53 -0.22 6.95
CA SER A 122 12.08 -1.41 6.28
C SER A 122 12.51 -2.52 7.24
N SER A 123 12.75 -2.17 8.51
CA SER A 123 13.07 -3.10 9.58
C SER A 123 11.83 -3.71 10.26
N GLN A 124 10.63 -3.19 9.96
CA GLN A 124 9.35 -3.67 10.47
C GLN A 124 8.76 -4.77 9.58
N LEU A 125 7.99 -5.67 10.19
CA LEU A 125 7.17 -6.66 9.49
C LEU A 125 5.84 -6.03 9.05
N LEU A 126 5.93 -5.02 8.18
CA LEU A 126 4.79 -4.31 7.60
C LEU A 126 4.93 -4.11 6.10
N ALA A 127 3.79 -3.93 5.43
CA ALA A 127 3.71 -3.72 3.98
C ALA A 127 4.13 -2.29 3.57
N ASP A 128 4.11 -1.34 4.50
CA ASP A 128 4.26 0.11 4.33
C ASP A 128 5.57 0.51 3.63
N VAL A 129 6.63 -0.29 3.84
CA VAL A 129 7.91 -0.14 3.12
C VAL A 129 7.74 -0.17 1.59
N PHE A 130 6.70 -0.84 1.09
CA PHE A 130 6.42 -0.97 -0.33
C PHE A 130 5.60 0.19 -0.90
N ALA A 131 5.07 1.12 -0.09
CA ALA A 131 4.31 2.28 -0.57
C ALA A 131 5.16 3.13 -1.53
N GLY A 132 6.31 3.59 -1.05
CA GLY A 132 7.28 4.35 -1.86
C GLY A 132 7.83 3.52 -3.01
N THR A 133 8.00 2.22 -2.81
CA THR A 133 8.48 1.27 -3.83
C THR A 133 7.50 1.14 -5.00
N ALA A 134 6.20 1.07 -4.73
CA ALA A 134 5.15 1.04 -5.74
C ALA A 134 5.14 2.33 -6.58
N VAL A 135 5.14 3.50 -5.93
CA VAL A 135 5.16 4.80 -6.61
C VAL A 135 6.41 4.98 -7.46
N LEU A 136 7.59 4.71 -6.89
CA LEU A 136 8.86 4.85 -7.58
C LEU A 136 8.99 3.86 -8.73
N GLY A 137 8.52 2.62 -8.54
CA GLY A 137 8.47 1.58 -9.56
C GLY A 137 7.59 1.97 -10.75
N ILE A 138 6.38 2.46 -10.50
CA ILE A 138 5.47 3.00 -11.53
C ILE A 138 6.15 4.13 -12.31
N ALA A 139 6.75 5.10 -11.60
CA ALA A 139 7.43 6.23 -12.22
C ALA A 139 8.61 5.78 -13.10
N ALA A 140 9.45 4.87 -12.60
CA ALA A 140 10.59 4.33 -13.33
C ALA A 140 10.16 3.50 -14.54
N LEU A 141 9.04 2.76 -14.46
CA LEU A 141 8.47 2.05 -15.61
C LEU A 141 7.92 3.00 -16.67
N ALA A 142 7.25 4.08 -16.25
CA ALA A 142 6.63 5.05 -17.15
C ALA A 142 7.66 5.96 -17.84
N PHE A 143 8.68 6.42 -17.10
CA PHE A 143 9.56 7.50 -17.54
C PHE A 143 11.06 7.12 -17.55
N GLY A 144 11.46 6.03 -16.89
CA GLY A 144 12.85 5.61 -16.82
C GLY A 144 13.42 5.19 -18.18
N GLU A 145 14.62 5.66 -18.48
CA GLU A 145 15.33 5.40 -19.73
C GLU A 145 16.54 4.49 -19.55
N GLY A 146 16.78 3.62 -20.54
CA GLY A 146 17.99 2.81 -20.61
C GLY A 146 17.98 1.51 -19.80
N LEU A 147 16.91 1.16 -19.09
CA LEU A 147 16.78 -0.16 -18.46
C LEU A 147 16.78 -1.28 -19.51
N GLN A 148 17.52 -2.36 -19.25
CA GLN A 148 17.47 -3.57 -20.08
C GLN A 148 16.10 -4.25 -19.94
N PRO A 149 15.61 -4.98 -20.95
CA PRO A 149 14.27 -5.58 -20.93
C PRO A 149 13.99 -6.46 -19.71
N TRP A 150 14.93 -7.33 -19.31
CA TRP A 150 14.76 -8.21 -18.15
C TRP A 150 14.70 -7.42 -16.83
N ARG A 151 15.51 -6.35 -16.67
CA ARG A 151 15.48 -5.47 -15.49
C ARG A 151 14.14 -4.75 -15.41
N ARG A 152 13.63 -4.33 -16.57
CA ARG A 152 12.33 -3.66 -16.65
C ARG A 152 11.19 -4.61 -16.32
N LEU A 153 11.26 -5.87 -16.78
CA LEU A 153 10.31 -6.91 -16.42
C LEU A 153 10.36 -7.22 -14.92
N ALA A 154 11.55 -7.41 -14.35
CA ALA A 154 11.71 -7.60 -12.91
C ALA A 154 11.12 -6.42 -12.12
N LEU A 155 11.31 -5.19 -12.61
CA LEU A 155 10.74 -3.99 -11.98
C LEU A 155 9.22 -3.98 -12.05
N ALA A 156 8.64 -4.42 -13.16
CA ALA A 156 7.19 -4.58 -13.30
C ALA A 156 6.63 -5.61 -12.31
N LEU A 157 7.33 -6.73 -12.10
CA LEU A 157 6.92 -7.76 -11.14
C LEU A 157 7.02 -7.26 -9.69
N ILE A 158 8.15 -6.66 -9.31
CA ILE A 158 8.35 -6.11 -7.95
C ILE A 158 7.37 -4.97 -7.68
N THR A 159 7.09 -4.12 -8.67
CA THR A 159 6.07 -3.06 -8.54
C THR A 159 4.67 -3.66 -8.38
N ALA A 160 4.33 -4.73 -9.11
CA ALA A 160 3.04 -5.40 -8.95
C ALA A 160 2.87 -6.02 -7.55
N VAL A 161 3.93 -6.65 -7.03
CA VAL A 161 3.96 -7.14 -5.64
C VAL A 161 3.81 -5.98 -4.66
N SER A 162 4.55 -4.89 -4.86
CA SER A 162 4.47 -3.69 -4.00
C SER A 162 3.06 -3.10 -3.95
N ILE A 163 2.30 -3.20 -5.05
CA ILE A 163 0.91 -2.74 -5.13
C ILE A 163 -0.03 -3.70 -4.41
N CYS A 164 0.16 -5.01 -4.56
CA CYS A 164 -0.80 -5.98 -4.05
C CYS A 164 -0.71 -6.22 -2.54
N VAL A 165 0.39 -5.84 -1.88
CA VAL A 165 0.61 -6.11 -0.44
C VAL A 165 -0.20 -5.21 0.51
N HIS A 166 -0.83 -4.13 0.03
CA HIS A 166 -1.65 -3.25 0.88
C HIS A 166 -2.75 -2.56 0.07
N MET A 167 -3.96 -2.43 0.62
CA MET A 167 -5.10 -1.83 -0.10
C MET A 167 -4.89 -0.35 -0.42
N SER A 168 -4.19 0.40 0.42
CA SER A 168 -3.83 1.80 0.11
C SER A 168 -2.91 1.89 -1.12
N HIS A 169 -2.04 0.91 -1.34
CA HIS A 169 -1.17 0.90 -2.53
C HIS A 169 -1.97 0.62 -3.80
N VAL A 170 -2.99 -0.25 -3.73
CA VAL A 170 -3.96 -0.48 -4.82
C VAL A 170 -4.65 0.82 -5.20
N ALA A 171 -5.17 1.57 -4.22
CA ALA A 171 -5.85 2.84 -4.46
C ALA A 171 -4.90 3.90 -5.07
N VAL A 172 -3.71 4.06 -4.50
CA VAL A 172 -2.68 4.98 -5.02
C VAL A 172 -2.27 4.61 -6.45
N ALA A 173 -2.05 3.32 -6.73
CA ALA A 173 -1.67 2.84 -8.06
C ALA A 173 -2.77 3.07 -9.10
N ALA A 174 -4.05 2.87 -8.73
CA ALA A 174 -5.19 3.17 -9.59
C ALA A 174 -5.26 4.67 -9.91
N GLY A 175 -5.09 5.54 -8.91
CA GLY A 175 -5.01 6.99 -9.11
C GLY A 175 -3.85 7.39 -10.04
N LEU A 176 -2.66 6.82 -9.82
CA LEU A 176 -1.50 7.06 -10.68
C LEU A 176 -1.72 6.57 -12.12
N LEU A 177 -2.45 5.46 -12.33
CA LEU A 177 -2.80 5.00 -13.67
C LEU A 177 -3.67 6.02 -14.40
N ILE A 178 -4.65 6.62 -13.71
CA ILE A 178 -5.50 7.69 -14.26
C ILE A 178 -4.64 8.90 -14.63
N VAL A 179 -3.75 9.34 -13.73
CA VAL A 179 -2.81 10.44 -13.98
C VAL A 179 -1.95 10.14 -15.21
N LEU A 180 -1.34 8.95 -15.30
CA LEU A 180 -0.53 8.56 -16.45
C LEU A 180 -1.35 8.52 -17.75
N ALA A 181 -2.60 8.06 -17.72
CA ALA A 181 -3.48 8.05 -18.88
C ALA A 181 -3.83 9.47 -19.36
N ILE A 182 -4.13 10.38 -18.43
CA ILE A 182 -4.37 11.81 -18.72
C ILE A 182 -3.10 12.44 -19.32
N MET A 183 -1.94 12.22 -18.69
CA MET A 183 -0.66 12.73 -19.20
C MET A 183 -0.37 12.21 -20.60
N TRP A 184 -0.58 10.91 -20.84
CA TRP A 184 -0.43 10.31 -22.16
C TRP A 184 -1.36 10.95 -23.20
N GLY A 185 -2.63 11.17 -22.85
CA GLY A 185 -3.60 11.86 -23.70
C GLY A 185 -3.16 13.29 -24.04
N LEU A 186 -2.85 14.09 -23.02
CA LEU A 186 -2.43 15.49 -23.17
C LEU A 186 -1.10 15.63 -23.92
N SER A 187 -0.17 14.69 -23.78
CA SER A 187 1.13 14.69 -24.48
C SER A 187 1.04 14.53 -26.01
N ARG A 188 -0.15 14.19 -26.54
CA ARG A 188 -0.44 14.26 -27.98
C ARG A 188 -0.62 15.69 -28.47
N PHE A 189 -1.14 16.56 -27.61
CA PHE A 189 -1.49 17.95 -27.94
C PHE A 189 -0.44 18.94 -27.43
N LEU A 190 0.12 18.69 -26.24
CA LEU A 190 1.10 19.55 -25.58
C LEU A 190 2.52 19.06 -25.83
N ARG A 191 3.26 19.74 -26.72
CA ARG A 191 4.63 19.37 -27.14
C ARG A 191 5.65 19.25 -26.01
N ARG A 192 5.47 19.97 -24.89
CA ARG A 192 6.41 19.96 -23.75
C ARG A 192 6.07 18.92 -22.68
N MET A 193 4.95 18.22 -22.83
CA MET A 193 4.52 17.26 -21.82
C MET A 193 5.26 15.92 -21.98
N PRO A 194 5.82 15.34 -20.91
CA PRO A 194 6.50 14.05 -20.99
C PRO A 194 5.52 12.95 -21.43
N ARG A 195 5.98 12.06 -22.30
CA ARG A 195 5.18 10.94 -22.82
C ARG A 195 5.44 9.68 -21.99
N PRO A 196 4.51 9.28 -21.09
CA PRO A 196 4.70 8.07 -20.31
C PRO A 196 4.62 6.83 -21.21
N ARG A 197 5.47 5.85 -20.91
CA ARG A 197 5.46 4.51 -21.52
C ARG A 197 4.42 3.65 -20.80
N MET A 198 3.22 3.60 -21.35
CA MET A 198 2.06 3.03 -20.67
C MET A 198 2.12 1.51 -20.48
N VAL A 199 2.58 0.75 -21.47
CA VAL A 199 2.35 -0.71 -21.52
C VAL A 199 2.76 -1.42 -20.24
N LEU A 200 4.05 -1.34 -19.87
CA LEU A 200 4.55 -2.12 -18.74
C LEU A 200 4.15 -1.52 -17.38
N ALA A 201 3.95 -0.20 -17.30
CA ALA A 201 3.42 0.45 -16.10
C ALA A 201 1.96 0.04 -15.85
N ALA A 202 1.11 0.08 -16.88
CA ALA A 202 -0.28 -0.35 -16.80
C ALA A 202 -0.41 -1.85 -16.52
N VAL A 203 0.40 -2.70 -17.16
CA VAL A 203 0.42 -4.14 -16.88
C VAL A 203 0.84 -4.43 -15.43
N SER A 204 1.84 -3.71 -14.92
CA SER A 204 2.26 -3.85 -13.52
C SER A 204 1.16 -3.42 -12.54
N ILE A 205 0.50 -2.28 -12.81
CA ILE A 205 -0.59 -1.76 -11.98
C ILE A 205 -1.79 -2.71 -12.00
N VAL A 206 -2.31 -3.03 -13.19
CA VAL A 206 -3.46 -3.94 -13.34
C VAL A 206 -3.13 -5.32 -12.79
N GLY A 207 -1.91 -5.81 -13.03
CA GLY A 207 -1.43 -7.07 -12.47
C GLY A 207 -1.39 -7.05 -10.94
N GLY A 208 -0.85 -6.00 -10.32
CA GLY A 208 -0.84 -5.83 -8.87
C GLY A 208 -2.24 -5.74 -8.27
N ILE A 209 -3.14 -4.99 -8.89
CA ILE A 209 -4.55 -4.90 -8.47
C ILE A 209 -5.21 -6.28 -8.53
N LEU A 210 -5.09 -7.00 -9.66
CA LEU A 210 -5.71 -8.32 -9.83
C LEU A 210 -5.07 -9.42 -8.99
N LEU A 211 -3.80 -9.27 -8.59
CA LEU A 211 -3.13 -10.21 -7.70
C LEU A 211 -3.78 -10.27 -6.31
N VAL A 212 -4.45 -9.21 -5.86
CA VAL A 212 -5.15 -9.21 -4.57
C VAL A 212 -6.28 -10.26 -4.54
N PRO A 213 -7.36 -10.14 -5.33
CA PRO A 213 -8.45 -11.11 -5.32
C PRO A 213 -8.01 -12.49 -5.84
N THR A 214 -6.96 -12.56 -6.66
CA THR A 214 -6.36 -13.84 -7.09
C THR A 214 -5.71 -14.56 -5.92
N THR A 215 -4.91 -13.87 -5.11
CA THR A 215 -4.28 -14.45 -3.92
C THR A 215 -5.34 -14.85 -2.90
N HIS A 216 -6.36 -14.00 -2.72
CA HIS A 216 -7.52 -14.30 -1.89
C HIS A 216 -8.25 -15.58 -2.36
N TYR A 217 -8.43 -15.74 -3.67
CA TYR A 217 -9.06 -16.93 -4.23
C TYR A 217 -8.24 -18.20 -3.97
N PHE A 218 -6.92 -18.15 -4.19
CA PHE A 218 -6.06 -19.32 -3.97
C PHE A 218 -5.83 -19.66 -2.50
N ALA A 219 -5.82 -18.66 -1.61
CA ALA A 219 -5.66 -18.87 -0.17
C ALA A 219 -6.98 -19.25 0.53
N MET A 220 -8.12 -18.71 0.07
CA MET A 220 -9.38 -18.69 0.82
C MET A 220 -10.61 -19.17 0.02
N GLY A 221 -10.46 -19.39 -1.30
CA GLY A 221 -11.56 -19.75 -2.19
C GLY A 221 -12.49 -18.60 -2.58
N ARG A 222 -12.21 -17.37 -2.15
CA ARG A 222 -13.05 -16.17 -2.41
C ARG A 222 -12.33 -15.13 -3.25
N PHE A 223 -12.99 -14.64 -4.29
CA PHE A 223 -12.45 -13.60 -5.16
C PHE A 223 -12.95 -12.22 -4.71
N VAL A 224 -12.30 -11.65 -3.69
CA VAL A 224 -12.67 -10.36 -3.09
C VAL A 224 -11.43 -9.48 -2.91
N PHE A 225 -11.58 -8.16 -2.91
CA PHE A 225 -10.47 -7.23 -2.66
C PHE A 225 -10.20 -7.02 -1.17
N SER A 226 -11.25 -6.89 -0.37
CA SER A 226 -11.16 -6.67 1.07
C SER A 226 -12.44 -7.20 1.72
N GLU A 227 -12.29 -7.98 2.78
CA GLU A 227 -13.40 -8.49 3.60
C GLU A 227 -13.82 -7.45 4.66
N SER A 228 -13.04 -6.41 4.93
CA SER A 228 -13.37 -5.33 5.89
C SER A 228 -13.78 -4.02 5.23
N GLY A 229 -13.65 -3.89 3.91
CA GLY A 229 -13.76 -2.61 3.22
C GLY A 229 -15.09 -1.89 3.43
N GLN A 230 -16.19 -2.64 3.56
CA GLN A 230 -17.51 -2.06 3.82
C GLN A 230 -17.64 -1.53 5.26
N VAL A 231 -17.10 -2.25 6.24
CA VAL A 231 -17.08 -1.83 7.66
C VAL A 231 -16.21 -0.58 7.84
N LEU A 232 -15.04 -0.52 7.19
CA LEU A 232 -14.18 0.67 7.20
C LEU A 232 -14.87 1.88 6.56
N GLN A 233 -15.60 1.67 5.46
CA GLN A 233 -16.39 2.74 4.83
C GLN A 233 -17.56 3.20 5.70
N LEU A 234 -18.22 2.27 6.40
CA LEU A 234 -19.26 2.61 7.36
C LEU A 234 -18.69 3.46 8.49
N ALA A 235 -17.55 3.08 9.06
CA ALA A 235 -16.87 3.85 10.10
C ALA A 235 -16.56 5.29 9.64
N LEU A 236 -16.09 5.45 8.40
CA LEU A 236 -15.90 6.77 7.80
C LEU A 236 -17.22 7.53 7.68
N PHE A 237 -18.31 6.88 7.24
CA PHE A 237 -19.62 7.51 7.16
C PHE A 237 -20.21 7.86 8.53
N VAL A 238 -19.88 7.12 9.58
CA VAL A 238 -20.19 7.48 10.98
C VAL A 238 -19.45 8.77 11.34
N GLN A 239 -18.13 8.82 11.13
CA GLN A 239 -17.30 10.01 11.40
C GLN A 239 -17.81 11.25 10.67
N ASN A 240 -18.16 11.11 9.39
CA ASN A 240 -18.66 12.21 8.57
C ASN A 240 -20.15 12.50 8.79
N GLY A 241 -20.85 11.78 9.68
CA GLY A 241 -22.27 11.95 10.00
C GLY A 241 -23.26 11.46 8.93
N ILE A 242 -22.77 10.97 7.79
CA ILE A 242 -23.56 10.47 6.67
C ILE A 242 -24.35 9.22 7.06
N ALA A 243 -23.74 8.29 7.82
CA ALA A 243 -24.40 7.07 8.27
C ALA A 243 -25.59 7.39 9.17
N LYS A 244 -25.40 8.29 10.16
CA LYS A 244 -26.48 8.71 11.06
C LYS A 244 -27.63 9.36 10.28
N LYS A 245 -27.32 10.27 9.36
CA LYS A 245 -28.33 10.91 8.50
C LYS A 245 -29.14 9.89 7.70
N TYR A 246 -28.47 8.91 7.12
CA TYR A 246 -29.14 7.84 6.37
C TYR A 246 -30.05 7.00 7.27
N LEU A 247 -29.57 6.58 8.43
CA LEU A 247 -30.37 5.81 9.41
C LEU A 247 -31.57 6.61 9.90
N ASP A 248 -31.44 7.93 10.09
CA ASP A 248 -32.54 8.80 10.48
C ASP A 248 -33.67 8.87 9.44
N GLU A 249 -33.35 8.71 8.15
CA GLU A 249 -34.35 8.66 7.08
C GLU A 249 -34.98 7.27 6.92
N VAL A 250 -34.19 6.18 6.97
CA VAL A 250 -34.69 4.84 6.61
C VAL A 250 -35.27 4.05 7.79
N CYS A 251 -34.75 4.22 9.01
CA CYS A 251 -35.24 3.46 10.17
C CYS A 251 -36.74 3.72 10.46
N PRO A 252 -37.26 4.97 10.41
CA PRO A 252 -38.70 5.22 10.60
C PRO A 252 -39.58 4.60 9.50
N THR A 253 -39.01 4.29 8.33
CA THR A 253 -39.76 3.67 7.22
C THR A 253 -39.85 2.14 7.35
N GLY A 254 -39.28 1.56 8.41
CA GLY A 254 -39.30 0.12 8.67
C GLY A 254 -38.14 -0.63 8.04
N ALA A 255 -36.98 0.01 7.84
CA ALA A 255 -35.77 -0.68 7.41
C ALA A 255 -35.33 -1.72 8.46
N GLU A 256 -35.10 -2.96 8.04
CA GLU A 256 -34.62 -4.05 8.88
C GLU A 256 -33.09 -4.00 9.01
N LEU A 257 -32.57 -2.98 9.69
CA LEU A 257 -31.14 -2.81 10.00
C LEU A 257 -30.96 -2.90 11.51
N GLU A 258 -30.03 -3.73 11.99
CA GLU A 258 -29.71 -3.87 13.41
C GLU A 258 -29.21 -2.54 13.99
N MET A 259 -28.44 -1.78 13.20
CA MET A 259 -27.92 -0.47 13.52
C MET A 259 -29.01 0.59 13.73
N CYS A 260 -30.26 0.34 13.33
CA CYS A 260 -31.40 1.21 13.69
C CYS A 260 -31.65 1.24 15.21
N ASN A 261 -31.32 0.18 15.94
CA ASN A 261 -31.46 0.13 17.40
C ASN A 261 -30.40 0.98 18.11
N HIS A 262 -29.25 1.19 17.47
CA HIS A 262 -28.08 1.86 18.03
C HIS A 262 -27.78 3.21 17.36
N LYS A 263 -28.64 3.71 16.47
CA LYS A 263 -28.37 4.91 15.66
C LYS A 263 -28.16 6.19 16.46
N GLU A 264 -28.64 6.25 17.72
CA GLU A 264 -28.46 7.38 18.63
C GLU A 264 -27.16 7.29 19.46
N GLU A 265 -26.50 6.13 19.44
CA GLU A 265 -25.29 5.81 20.20
C GLU A 265 -24.02 5.90 19.32
N LEU A 266 -24.15 6.35 18.07
CA LEU A 266 -23.03 6.43 17.14
C LEU A 266 -22.00 7.48 17.60
N PRO A 267 -20.71 7.11 17.71
CA PRO A 267 -19.66 8.02 18.15
C PRO A 267 -19.27 9.02 17.06
N ARG A 268 -18.31 9.90 17.38
CA ARG A 268 -17.94 11.03 16.49
C ARG A 268 -16.86 10.68 15.49
N THR A 269 -16.04 9.66 15.76
CA THR A 269 -14.90 9.32 14.91
C THR A 269 -14.96 7.87 14.48
N ALA A 270 -14.28 7.56 13.37
CA ALA A 270 -14.16 6.19 12.88
C ALA A 270 -13.35 5.32 13.85
N ASP A 271 -12.38 5.92 14.54
CA ASP A 271 -11.54 5.27 15.54
C ASP A 271 -12.36 4.87 16.78
N GLU A 272 -13.16 5.80 17.33
CA GLU A 272 -14.09 5.52 18.43
C GLU A 272 -15.12 4.44 18.04
N PHE A 273 -15.58 4.44 16.79
CA PHE A 273 -16.52 3.44 16.30
C PHE A 273 -15.91 2.03 16.22
N LEU A 274 -14.69 1.90 15.70
CA LEU A 274 -14.07 0.58 15.46
C LEU A 274 -13.32 0.01 16.66
N TRP A 275 -12.76 0.88 17.50
CA TRP A 275 -11.81 0.49 18.55
C TRP A 275 -12.17 1.02 19.93
N GLY A 276 -13.18 1.89 20.03
CA GLY A 276 -13.70 2.42 21.28
C GLY A 276 -14.87 1.59 21.85
N ASP A 277 -15.40 2.06 22.97
CA ASP A 277 -16.65 1.54 23.55
C ASP A 277 -17.82 2.04 22.70
N SER A 278 -18.21 1.21 21.73
CA SER A 278 -19.17 1.56 20.69
C SER A 278 -20.13 0.40 20.40
N PRO A 279 -21.32 0.68 19.83
CA PRO A 279 -22.26 -0.37 19.43
C PRO A 279 -21.69 -1.40 18.45
N PHE A 280 -20.54 -1.11 17.82
CA PHE A 280 -19.88 -2.03 16.90
C PHE A 280 -19.61 -3.41 17.51
N ASP A 281 -19.15 -3.46 18.76
CA ASP A 281 -18.87 -4.72 19.45
C ASP A 281 -20.17 -5.46 19.84
N GLU A 282 -21.20 -4.71 20.24
CA GLU A 282 -22.51 -5.27 20.59
C GLU A 282 -23.21 -5.88 19.36
N MET A 283 -23.04 -5.28 18.19
CA MET A 283 -23.55 -5.77 16.91
C MET A 283 -22.69 -6.90 16.31
N GLY A 284 -21.77 -7.49 17.08
CA GLY A 284 -20.97 -8.64 16.65
C GLY A 284 -19.74 -8.30 15.81
N GLY A 285 -19.32 -7.03 15.79
CA GLY A 285 -18.07 -6.55 15.23
C GLY A 285 -17.93 -6.81 13.72
N TRP A 286 -16.68 -6.98 13.28
CA TRP A 286 -16.30 -7.00 11.86
C TRP A 286 -17.07 -8.00 10.98
N THR A 287 -17.35 -9.20 11.49
CA THR A 287 -17.98 -10.26 10.68
C THR A 287 -19.50 -10.09 10.61
N ALA A 288 -20.16 -9.81 11.73
CA ALA A 288 -21.61 -9.66 11.75
C ALA A 288 -22.05 -8.37 11.03
N MET A 289 -21.29 -7.28 11.20
CA MET A 289 -21.61 -6.00 10.57
C MET A 289 -21.28 -5.93 9.07
N HIS A 290 -20.61 -6.92 8.48
CA HIS A 290 -20.11 -6.82 7.11
C HIS A 290 -21.22 -6.52 6.10
N ASP A 291 -22.25 -7.38 6.04
CA ASP A 291 -23.32 -7.28 5.06
C ASP A 291 -24.18 -6.02 5.30
N GLU A 292 -24.50 -5.73 6.57
CA GLU A 292 -25.29 -4.56 6.94
C GLU A 292 -24.55 -3.25 6.63
N ALA A 293 -23.23 -3.18 6.90
CA ALA A 293 -22.40 -2.05 6.53
C ALA A 293 -22.45 -1.78 5.03
N GLY A 294 -22.42 -2.83 4.19
CA GLY A 294 -22.59 -2.70 2.74
C GLY A 294 -23.93 -2.10 2.33
N VAL A 295 -25.02 -2.52 2.96
CA VAL A 295 -26.36 -1.98 2.73
C VAL A 295 -26.39 -0.49 3.08
N ILE A 296 -25.92 -0.13 4.27
CA ILE A 296 -25.89 1.26 4.76
C ILE A 296 -25.02 2.14 3.87
N VAL A 297 -23.79 1.74 3.58
CA VAL A 297 -22.86 2.50 2.74
C VAL A 297 -23.44 2.70 1.33
N SER A 298 -23.96 1.64 0.70
CA SER A 298 -24.55 1.78 -0.65
C SER A 298 -25.83 2.62 -0.63
N GLY A 299 -26.64 2.52 0.42
CA GLY A 299 -27.86 3.29 0.60
C GLY A 299 -27.57 4.77 0.79
N ALA A 300 -26.63 5.09 1.68
CA ALA A 300 -26.19 6.45 1.96
C ALA A 300 -25.57 7.11 0.72
N LEU A 301 -24.74 6.41 -0.05
CA LEU A 301 -24.17 6.92 -1.31
C LEU A 301 -25.25 7.26 -2.35
N LYS A 302 -26.34 6.49 -2.40
CA LYS A 302 -27.46 6.75 -3.32
C LYS A 302 -28.30 7.95 -2.89
N HIS A 303 -28.49 8.15 -1.58
CA HIS A 303 -29.30 9.25 -1.04
C HIS A 303 -28.53 10.56 -0.99
N PHE A 304 -27.24 10.52 -0.61
CA PHE A 304 -26.43 11.70 -0.33
C PHE A 304 -25.10 11.72 -1.12
N PRO A 305 -25.12 11.58 -2.47
CA PRO A 305 -23.88 11.50 -3.25
C PRO A 305 -23.03 12.77 -3.17
N LEU A 306 -23.66 13.95 -3.09
CA LEU A 306 -22.95 15.23 -3.00
C LEU A 306 -22.31 15.43 -1.63
N GLU A 307 -22.95 14.97 -0.56
CA GLU A 307 -22.40 15.05 0.80
C GLU A 307 -21.24 14.06 0.97
N ALA A 308 -21.34 12.87 0.39
CA ALA A 308 -20.23 11.92 0.35
C ALA A 308 -19.02 12.49 -0.41
N LEU A 309 -19.23 13.21 -1.52
CA LEU A 309 -18.16 13.90 -2.23
C LEU A 309 -17.58 15.08 -1.43
N GLY A 310 -18.43 15.83 -0.72
CA GLY A 310 -18.01 16.88 0.20
C GLY A 310 -17.12 16.33 1.32
N ALA A 311 -17.60 15.30 2.02
CA ALA A 311 -16.87 14.60 3.06
C ALA A 311 -15.53 14.04 2.57
N ALA A 312 -15.48 13.44 1.37
CA ALA A 312 -14.24 12.96 0.79
C ALA A 312 -13.24 14.11 0.53
N THR A 313 -13.73 15.29 0.16
CA THR A 313 -12.90 16.49 -0.05
C THR A 313 -12.40 17.04 1.28
N ASP A 314 -13.27 17.11 2.29
CA ASP A 314 -12.92 17.59 3.63
C ASP A 314 -11.87 16.67 4.28
N ASN A 315 -12.08 15.36 4.24
CA ASN A 315 -11.12 14.36 4.73
C ASN A 315 -9.76 14.47 4.00
N PHE A 316 -9.77 14.73 2.68
CA PHE A 316 -8.53 14.95 1.93
C PHE A 316 -7.78 16.19 2.42
N VAL A 317 -8.49 17.30 2.64
CA VAL A 317 -7.89 18.54 3.14
C VAL A 317 -7.36 18.37 4.56
N GLU A 318 -8.12 17.70 5.43
CA GLU A 318 -7.72 17.37 6.79
C GLU A 318 -6.44 16.53 6.81
N GLN A 319 -6.37 15.46 6.02
CA GLN A 319 -5.19 14.59 5.94
C GLN A 319 -3.94 15.31 5.41
N ILE A 320 -4.09 16.28 4.49
CA ILE A 320 -2.97 17.10 4.02
C ILE A 320 -2.47 18.02 5.14
N ASN A 321 -3.37 18.53 5.98
CA ASN A 321 -3.04 19.39 7.11
C ASN A 321 -2.52 18.61 8.32
N SER A 322 -2.76 17.30 8.39
CA SER A 322 -2.30 16.43 9.48
C SER A 322 -0.87 15.92 9.30
N ILE A 323 -0.17 16.24 8.20
CA ILE A 323 1.21 15.79 7.99
C ILE A 323 2.13 16.49 9.01
N ASP A 324 2.48 15.77 10.07
CA ASP A 324 3.44 16.21 11.09
C ASP A 324 4.65 15.26 11.17
N SER A 325 5.75 15.73 11.77
CA SER A 325 6.94 14.92 11.96
C SER A 325 6.77 13.94 13.12
N GLY A 326 6.93 12.64 12.85
CA GLY A 326 6.97 11.60 13.89
C GLY A 326 5.72 10.74 14.02
N GLU A 327 4.80 10.78 13.05
CA GLU A 327 3.68 9.83 12.98
C GLU A 327 4.13 8.53 12.29
N ASP A 328 4.28 7.48 13.10
CA ASP A 328 4.02 6.06 12.82
C ASP A 328 3.23 5.52 14.02
#